data_AF-A0A8T2C408-F1
#
_entry.id   AF-A0A8T2C408-F1
#
_cell.length_a   1.000
_cell.length_b   1.000
_cell.length_c   1.000
_cell.angle_alpha   90.00
_cell.angle_beta   90.00
_cell.angle_gamma   90.00
#
_symmetry.space_group_name_H-M   'P 1'
#
loop_
_entity.id
_entity.type
_entity.pdbx_description
1 polymer ?
#
loop_
_entity_poly.entity_id
_entity_poly.type
_entity_poly.pdbx_seq_one_letter_code
_entity_poly.pdbx_strand_id
1 'polypeptide(L)'
;MSLLNQLFNRGIFGAKCKTSLNLAIARMKLLQNKRDMQLKHMKKEIAQFLQAGQEPIARIRVEHVIREMNLWAAYEILELFCEFILARVPILESEKECPRELREAIASIIFAAPRCSEVPDLLQIKNLFGTKYGKEFIMVASELRPDSGVNRTIIEKLSPTSPSGEARLKMLKEIAQEYSLKWDSSATEAEFMKSHEDLLGGAKQIHRQDGISESRPSQQGYSQSSVSREAESLPADATQRFQKLQAQNPVSKNMPSSKLTSASQAPPDTRRDQTDVMERARAALASADRATAAARAAAQLVNVSYGAPTPTVAAEGKSLNLT
;
A
#
# COMPACT_ATOMS: atom_id res chain seq x y z
N MET A 1 10.31 27.39 -23.57
CA MET A 1 9.22 26.43 -23.88
C MET A 1 8.11 27.19 -24.59
N SER A 2 7.86 26.87 -25.87
CA SER A 2 6.99 27.65 -26.78
C SER A 2 5.55 27.81 -26.26
N LEU A 3 4.96 28.99 -26.48
CA LEU A 3 3.58 29.36 -26.12
C LEU A 3 2.54 28.38 -26.69
N LEU A 4 2.84 27.76 -27.83
CA LEU A 4 2.00 26.72 -28.45
C LEU A 4 1.91 25.46 -27.58
N ASN A 5 3.03 24.99 -27.01
CA ASN A 5 3.00 23.86 -26.08
C ASN A 5 2.20 24.18 -24.81
N GLN A 6 2.12 25.45 -24.39
CA GLN A 6 1.33 25.86 -23.24
C GLN A 6 -0.19 25.83 -23.54
N LEU A 7 -0.60 26.21 -24.75
CA LEU A 7 -2.00 26.16 -25.17
C LEU A 7 -2.49 24.72 -25.39
N PHE A 8 -1.69 23.87 -26.06
CA PHE A 8 -2.04 22.47 -26.26
C PHE A 8 -2.06 21.68 -24.94
N ASN A 9 -1.11 21.90 -24.03
CA ASN A 9 -1.13 21.22 -22.73
C ASN A 9 -2.26 21.70 -21.80
N ARG A 10 -2.74 22.94 -21.93
CA ARG A 10 -3.85 23.46 -21.13
C ARG A 10 -5.15 22.71 -21.39
N GLY A 11 -5.56 22.61 -22.66
CA GLY A 11 -6.80 21.89 -23.02
C GLY A 11 -6.74 20.39 -22.74
N ILE A 12 -5.55 19.79 -22.82
CA ILE A 12 -5.33 18.37 -22.51
C ILE A 12 -5.33 18.12 -21.00
N PHE A 13 -4.81 19.06 -20.19
CA PHE A 13 -4.75 18.93 -18.74
C PHE A 13 -6.14 18.79 -18.13
N GLY A 14 -7.06 19.72 -18.38
CA GLY A 14 -8.34 19.70 -17.68
C GLY A 14 -9.22 18.53 -18.08
N ALA A 15 -9.22 18.12 -19.35
CA ALA A 15 -9.92 16.91 -19.78
C ALA A 15 -9.39 15.67 -19.06
N LYS A 16 -8.06 15.46 -19.04
CA LYS A 16 -7.45 14.32 -18.35
C LYS A 16 -7.65 14.39 -16.84
N CYS A 17 -7.52 15.57 -16.25
CA CYS A 17 -7.71 15.80 -14.81
C CYS A 17 -9.15 15.46 -14.40
N LYS A 18 -10.16 15.96 -15.12
CA LYS A 18 -11.57 15.62 -14.89
C LYS A 18 -11.80 14.11 -14.98
N THR A 19 -11.27 13.45 -16.01
CA THR A 19 -11.42 12.00 -16.16
C THR A 19 -10.79 11.23 -15.00
N SER A 20 -9.53 11.50 -14.66
CA SER A 20 -8.85 10.81 -13.56
C SER A 20 -9.50 11.08 -12.20
N LEU A 21 -10.00 12.31 -11.95
CA LEU A 21 -10.74 12.64 -10.72
C LEU A 21 -12.06 11.86 -10.63
N ASN A 22 -12.85 11.82 -11.70
CA ASN A 22 -14.10 11.05 -11.72
C ASN A 22 -13.86 9.56 -11.50
N LEU A 23 -12.81 8.99 -12.11
CA LEU A 23 -12.44 7.59 -11.90
C LEU A 23 -12.02 7.33 -10.44
N ALA A 24 -11.22 8.21 -9.84
CA ALA A 24 -10.82 8.10 -8.44
C ALA A 24 -12.05 8.13 -7.51
N ILE A 25 -12.96 9.10 -7.71
CA ILE A 25 -14.21 9.23 -6.93
C ILE A 25 -15.07 7.97 -7.06
N ALA A 26 -15.35 7.54 -8.29
CA ALA A 26 -16.18 6.36 -8.55
C ALA A 26 -15.58 5.10 -7.90
N ARG A 27 -14.25 4.96 -7.94
CA ARG A 27 -13.56 3.84 -7.34
C ARG A 27 -13.61 3.88 -5.81
N MET A 28 -13.35 5.03 -5.18
CA MET A 28 -13.45 5.17 -3.72
C MET A 28 -14.87 4.85 -3.21
N LYS A 29 -15.91 5.31 -3.92
CA LYS A 29 -17.31 4.94 -3.64
C LYS A 29 -17.57 3.45 -3.74
N LEU A 30 -17.03 2.78 -4.78
CA LEU A 30 -17.15 1.32 -4.92
C LEU A 30 -16.45 0.57 -3.78
N LEU A 31 -15.28 1.05 -3.36
CA LEU A 31 -14.50 0.46 -2.28
C LEU A 31 -15.26 0.57 -0.94
N GLN A 32 -15.93 1.69 -0.66
CA GLN A 32 -16.77 1.86 0.53
C GLN A 32 -17.87 0.78 0.63
N ASN A 33 -18.48 0.38 -0.48
CA ASN A 33 -19.51 -0.68 -0.49
C ASN A 33 -18.99 -2.05 -0.04
N LYS A 34 -17.68 -2.31 -0.17
CA LYS A 34 -17.05 -3.58 0.22
C LYS A 34 -16.49 -3.55 1.65
N ARG A 35 -16.21 -2.35 2.17
CA ARG A 35 -15.56 -2.14 3.47
C ARG A 35 -16.25 -2.89 4.60
N ASP A 36 -17.57 -2.73 4.75
CA ASP A 36 -18.26 -3.22 5.95
C ASP A 36 -18.24 -4.74 6.02
N MET A 37 -18.36 -5.41 4.87
CA MET A 37 -18.24 -6.87 4.78
C MET A 37 -16.81 -7.33 5.12
N GLN A 38 -15.80 -6.65 4.58
CA GLN A 38 -14.39 -6.96 4.86
C GLN A 38 -14.06 -6.75 6.35
N LEU A 39 -14.48 -5.62 6.93
CA LEU A 39 -14.24 -5.31 8.34
C LEU A 39 -14.91 -6.32 9.26
N LYS A 40 -16.16 -6.69 8.97
CA LYS A 40 -16.87 -7.73 9.70
C LYS A 40 -16.16 -9.08 9.61
N HIS A 41 -15.65 -9.44 8.44
CA HIS A 41 -14.89 -10.67 8.24
C HIS A 41 -13.60 -10.67 9.06
N MET A 42 -12.78 -9.62 8.98
CA MET A 42 -11.53 -9.53 9.72
C MET A 42 -11.75 -9.54 11.24
N LYS A 43 -12.78 -8.84 11.74
CA LYS A 43 -13.15 -8.88 13.17
C LYS A 43 -13.58 -10.28 13.61
N LYS A 44 -14.33 -11.00 12.77
CA LYS A 44 -14.72 -12.39 13.03
C LYS A 44 -13.50 -13.32 13.11
N GLU A 45 -12.51 -13.16 12.23
CA GLU A 45 -11.26 -13.93 12.31
C GLU A 45 -10.53 -13.68 13.63
N ILE A 46 -10.43 -12.43 14.07
CA ILE A 46 -9.82 -12.07 15.36
C ILE A 46 -10.57 -12.75 16.51
N ALA A 47 -11.91 -12.70 16.51
CA ALA A 47 -12.73 -13.37 17.51
C ALA A 47 -12.44 -14.89 17.57
N GLN A 48 -12.26 -15.53 16.42
CA GLN A 48 -11.89 -16.96 16.34
C GLN A 48 -10.49 -17.22 16.93
N PHE A 49 -9.51 -16.36 16.66
CA PHE A 49 -8.18 -16.50 17.25
C PHE A 49 -8.19 -16.33 18.77
N LEU A 50 -8.97 -15.37 19.29
CA LEU A 50 -9.15 -15.18 20.73
C LEU A 50 -9.82 -16.41 21.37
N GLN A 51 -10.87 -16.94 20.76
CA GLN A 51 -11.55 -18.15 21.25
C GLN A 51 -10.64 -19.39 21.25
N ALA A 52 -9.72 -19.49 20.29
CA ALA A 52 -8.73 -20.56 20.20
C ALA A 52 -7.51 -20.37 21.13
N GLY A 53 -7.46 -19.29 21.91
CA GLY A 53 -6.31 -18.95 22.77
C GLY A 53 -5.05 -18.51 21.99
N GLN A 54 -5.19 -18.21 20.69
CA GLN A 54 -4.10 -17.80 19.81
C GLN A 54 -3.87 -16.28 19.87
N GLU A 55 -3.68 -15.73 21.07
CA GLU A 55 -3.53 -14.28 21.30
C GLU A 55 -2.42 -13.62 20.47
N PRO A 56 -1.23 -14.23 20.28
CA PRO A 56 -0.19 -13.62 19.46
C PRO A 56 -0.65 -13.33 18.02
N ILE A 57 -1.48 -14.21 17.44
CA ILE A 57 -2.05 -14.02 16.10
C ILE A 57 -3.11 -12.92 16.13
N ALA A 58 -3.98 -12.91 17.15
CA ALA A 58 -4.99 -11.87 17.32
C ALA A 58 -4.35 -10.46 17.42
N ARG A 59 -3.24 -10.31 18.15
CA ARG A 59 -2.51 -9.04 18.29
C ARG A 59 -1.92 -8.52 16.97
N ILE A 60 -1.43 -9.42 16.12
CA ILE A 60 -0.94 -9.05 14.78
C ILE A 60 -2.12 -8.68 13.87
N ARG A 61 -3.20 -9.45 13.91
CA ARG A 61 -4.37 -9.23 13.05
C ARG A 61 -5.16 -7.97 13.42
N VAL A 62 -5.23 -7.60 14.69
CA VAL A 62 -5.92 -6.36 15.10
C VAL A 62 -5.21 -5.11 14.59
N GLU A 63 -3.87 -5.14 14.51
CA GLU A 63 -3.11 -4.06 13.92
C GLU A 63 -3.45 -3.87 12.45
N HIS A 64 -3.60 -4.96 11.70
CA HIS A 64 -4.06 -4.90 10.31
C HIS A 64 -5.47 -4.30 10.20
N VAL A 65 -6.42 -4.73 11.05
CA VAL A 65 -7.77 -4.16 11.07
C VAL A 65 -7.76 -2.65 11.30
N ILE A 66 -6.96 -2.16 12.25
CA ILE A 66 -6.85 -0.72 12.52
C ILE A 66 -6.26 0.03 11.31
N ARG A 67 -5.25 -0.53 10.65
CA ARG A 67 -4.67 0.08 9.43
C ARG A 67 -5.69 0.15 8.29
N GLU A 68 -6.47 -0.91 8.09
CA GLU A 68 -7.56 -0.91 7.10
C GLU A 68 -8.59 0.17 7.44
N MET A 69 -9.05 0.24 8.69
CA MET A 69 -9.99 1.29 9.13
C MET A 69 -9.45 2.71 8.90
N ASN A 70 -8.15 2.92 9.15
CA ASN A 70 -7.51 4.21 8.88
C ASN A 70 -7.42 4.52 7.38
N LEU A 71 -7.14 3.51 6.54
CA LEU A 71 -7.15 3.67 5.08
C LEU A 71 -8.54 4.07 4.57
N TRP A 72 -9.59 3.45 5.10
CA TRP A 72 -10.98 3.81 4.76
C TRP A 72 -11.32 5.25 5.16
N ALA A 73 -10.94 5.67 6.36
CA ALA A 73 -11.12 7.05 6.80
C ALA A 73 -10.34 8.04 5.92
N ALA A 74 -9.15 7.66 5.43
CA ALA A 74 -8.41 8.48 4.49
C ALA A 74 -9.11 8.58 3.12
N TYR A 75 -9.73 7.49 2.62
CA TYR A 75 -10.49 7.53 1.38
C TYR A 75 -11.70 8.46 1.44
N GLU A 76 -12.42 8.55 2.56
CA GLU A 76 -13.53 9.49 2.74
C GLU A 76 -13.07 10.95 2.56
N ILE A 77 -11.90 11.31 3.12
CA ILE A 77 -11.31 12.65 2.97
C ILE A 77 -10.80 12.87 1.54
N LEU A 78 -10.13 11.88 0.95
CA LEU A 78 -9.59 11.98 -0.41
C LEU A 78 -10.68 12.10 -1.46
N GLU A 79 -11.82 11.43 -1.27
CA GLU A 79 -13.01 11.56 -2.11
C GLU A 79 -13.52 13.01 -2.11
N LEU A 80 -13.71 13.59 -0.92
CA LEU A 80 -14.10 14.99 -0.77
C LEU A 80 -13.11 15.93 -1.49
N PHE A 81 -11.80 15.72 -1.32
CA PHE A 81 -10.78 16.50 -2.02
C PHE A 81 -10.84 16.32 -3.55
N CYS A 82 -11.09 15.12 -4.04
CA CYS A 82 -11.26 14.90 -5.48
C CYS A 82 -12.49 15.63 -6.02
N GLU A 83 -13.63 15.60 -5.32
CA GLU A 83 -14.84 16.34 -5.71
C GLU A 83 -14.61 17.86 -5.67
N PHE A 84 -13.94 18.34 -4.63
CA PHE A 84 -13.60 19.76 -4.46
C PHE A 84 -12.71 20.29 -5.59
N ILE A 85 -11.70 19.52 -6.00
CA ILE A 85 -10.81 19.84 -7.12
C ILE A 85 -11.57 19.73 -8.44
N LEU A 86 -12.39 18.69 -8.62
CA LEU A 86 -13.16 18.45 -9.84
C LEU A 86 -14.03 19.66 -10.19
N ALA A 87 -14.72 20.23 -9.19
CA ALA A 87 -15.54 21.43 -9.36
C ALA A 87 -14.73 22.67 -9.78
N ARG A 88 -13.41 22.70 -9.53
CA ARG A 88 -12.52 23.85 -9.76
C ARG A 88 -11.47 23.60 -10.85
N VAL A 89 -11.60 22.53 -11.63
CA VAL A 89 -10.69 22.27 -12.77
C VAL A 89 -10.58 23.46 -13.73
N PRO A 90 -11.65 24.21 -14.08
CA PRO A 90 -11.51 25.39 -14.95
C PRO A 90 -10.53 26.45 -14.42
N ILE A 91 -10.51 26.66 -13.10
CA ILE A 91 -9.56 27.58 -12.44
C ILE A 91 -8.14 27.00 -12.50
N LEU A 92 -8.01 25.70 -12.29
CA LEU A 92 -6.71 25.04 -12.43
C LEU A 92 -6.21 25.15 -13.87
N GLU A 93 -7.06 25.02 -14.89
CA GLU A 93 -6.67 25.22 -16.29
C GLU A 93 -6.16 26.64 -16.54
N SER A 94 -6.79 27.66 -15.96
CA SER A 94 -6.42 29.05 -16.14
C SER A 94 -5.12 29.43 -15.39
N GLU A 95 -4.94 28.96 -14.16
CA GLU A 95 -3.83 29.40 -13.34
C GLU A 95 -2.52 28.66 -13.63
N LYS A 96 -1.41 29.43 -13.67
CA LYS A 96 -0.05 28.87 -13.78
C LYS A 96 0.43 28.32 -12.45
N GLU A 97 0.10 28.99 -11.36
CA GLU A 97 0.43 28.56 -10.00
C GLU A 97 -0.74 27.79 -9.37
N CYS A 98 -0.46 27.04 -8.31
CA CYS A 98 -1.50 26.33 -7.57
C CYS A 98 -2.28 27.33 -6.71
N PRO A 99 -3.61 27.49 -6.91
CA PRO A 99 -4.42 28.36 -6.08
C PRO A 99 -4.32 27.94 -4.61
N ARG A 100 -4.22 28.92 -3.70
CA ARG A 100 -4.01 28.67 -2.26
C ARG A 100 -5.11 27.79 -1.65
N GLU A 101 -6.36 28.04 -2.04
CA GLU A 101 -7.53 27.30 -1.58
C GLU A 101 -7.53 25.82 -2.01
N LEU A 102 -6.86 25.48 -3.12
CA LEU A 102 -6.78 24.12 -3.64
C LEU A 102 -5.52 23.40 -3.18
N ARG A 103 -4.55 24.12 -2.61
CA ARG A 103 -3.22 23.60 -2.29
C ARG A 103 -3.29 22.44 -1.32
N GLU A 104 -4.14 22.51 -0.29
CA GLU A 104 -4.28 21.43 0.68
C GLU A 104 -4.80 20.14 0.04
N ALA A 105 -5.89 20.24 -0.71
CA ALA A 105 -6.50 19.10 -1.38
C ALA A 105 -5.53 18.43 -2.37
N ILE A 106 -4.84 19.25 -3.18
CA ILE A 106 -3.89 18.75 -4.19
C ILE A 106 -2.67 18.12 -3.52
N ALA A 107 -2.07 18.77 -2.52
CA ALA A 107 -0.92 18.23 -1.79
C ALA A 107 -1.27 16.92 -1.09
N SER A 108 -2.47 16.83 -0.50
CA SER A 108 -2.96 15.63 0.16
C SER A 108 -3.12 14.45 -0.80
N ILE A 109 -3.67 14.68 -1.99
CA ILE A 109 -3.75 13.64 -3.04
C ILE A 109 -2.36 13.20 -3.49
N ILE A 110 -1.42 14.13 -3.69
CA ILE A 110 -0.05 13.80 -4.09
C ILE A 110 0.64 12.92 -3.04
N PHE A 111 0.48 13.26 -1.77
CA PHE A 111 1.00 12.48 -0.65
C PHE A 111 0.34 11.09 -0.57
N ALA A 112 -0.98 11.01 -0.75
CA ALA A 112 -1.72 9.76 -0.64
C ALA A 112 -1.52 8.81 -1.83
N ALA A 113 -1.29 9.34 -3.03
CA ALA A 113 -1.20 8.57 -4.28
C ALA A 113 -0.32 7.31 -4.22
N PRO A 114 0.93 7.34 -3.72
CA PRO A 114 1.76 6.13 -3.63
C PRO A 114 1.34 5.16 -2.51
N ARG A 115 0.47 5.59 -1.58
CA ARG A 115 0.03 4.81 -0.41
C ARG A 115 -1.30 4.09 -0.65
N CYS A 116 -2.04 4.49 -1.69
CA CYS A 116 -3.38 4.02 -2.01
C CYS A 116 -3.36 3.13 -3.26
N SER A 117 -2.84 1.91 -3.14
CA SER A 117 -2.67 0.99 -4.28
C SER A 117 -3.98 0.58 -4.96
N GLU A 118 -5.07 0.53 -4.19
CA GLU A 118 -6.40 0.20 -4.73
C GLU A 118 -6.98 1.32 -5.61
N VAL A 119 -6.46 2.55 -5.50
CA VAL A 119 -6.90 3.72 -6.27
C VAL A 119 -5.77 4.26 -7.15
N PRO A 120 -5.39 3.54 -8.22
CA PRO A 120 -4.28 3.92 -9.11
C PRO A 120 -4.52 5.26 -9.83
N ASP A 121 -5.77 5.70 -9.91
CA ASP A 121 -6.19 6.98 -10.48
C ASP A 121 -5.54 8.17 -9.74
N LEU A 122 -5.28 8.05 -8.42
CA LEU A 122 -4.56 9.08 -7.65
C LEU A 122 -3.13 9.28 -8.15
N LEU A 123 -2.46 8.22 -8.62
CA LEU A 123 -1.13 8.32 -9.21
C LEU A 123 -1.17 9.08 -10.55
N GLN A 124 -2.22 8.89 -11.34
CA GLN A 124 -2.42 9.66 -12.56
C GLN A 124 -2.62 11.14 -12.24
N ILE A 125 -3.43 11.46 -11.23
CA ILE A 125 -3.67 12.83 -10.75
C ILE A 125 -2.36 13.47 -10.27
N LYS A 126 -1.55 12.75 -9.48
CA LYS A 126 -0.21 13.19 -9.06
C LYS A 126 0.68 13.53 -10.27
N ASN A 127 0.70 12.68 -11.29
CA ASN A 127 1.52 12.89 -12.49
C ASN A 127 1.05 14.10 -13.31
N LEU A 128 -0.27 14.32 -13.40
CA LEU A 128 -0.85 15.51 -14.05
C LEU A 128 -0.42 16.78 -13.34
N PHE A 129 -0.52 16.83 -12.01
CA PHE A 129 -0.06 17.98 -11.22
C PHE A 129 1.45 18.15 -11.26
N GLY A 130 2.23 17.06 -11.37
CA GLY A 130 3.68 17.16 -11.54
C GLY A 130 4.09 17.74 -12.90
N THR A 131 3.32 17.45 -13.94
CA THR A 131 3.50 18.07 -15.27
C THR A 131 3.11 19.55 -15.26
N LYS A 132 2.09 19.92 -14.47
CA LYS A 132 1.56 21.29 -14.42
C LYS A 132 2.36 22.22 -13.52
N TYR A 133 2.67 21.81 -12.29
CA TYR A 133 3.30 22.63 -11.25
C TYR A 133 4.78 22.27 -10.99
N GLY A 134 5.28 21.24 -11.66
CA GLY A 134 6.68 20.82 -11.57
C GLY A 134 6.96 19.79 -10.47
N LYS A 135 8.15 19.19 -10.56
CA LYS A 135 8.58 18.11 -9.65
C LYS A 135 8.80 18.58 -8.22
N GLU A 136 9.28 19.81 -8.03
CA GLU A 136 9.48 20.38 -6.69
C GLU A 136 8.16 20.43 -5.91
N PHE A 137 7.07 20.86 -6.55
CA PHE A 137 5.75 20.89 -5.93
C PHE A 137 5.32 19.49 -5.46
N ILE A 138 5.57 18.47 -6.28
CA ILE A 138 5.29 17.07 -5.92
C ILE A 138 6.17 16.59 -4.76
N MET A 139 7.44 16.96 -4.76
CA MET A 139 8.42 16.55 -3.75
C MET A 139 8.09 17.14 -2.38
N VAL A 140 7.78 18.44 -2.31
CA VAL A 140 7.36 19.11 -1.05
C VAL A 140 6.20 18.35 -0.40
N ALA A 141 5.16 18.00 -1.17
CA ALA A 141 4.01 17.27 -0.67
C ALA A 141 4.33 15.80 -0.35
N SER A 142 5.09 15.12 -1.20
CA SER A 142 5.40 13.69 -1.02
C SER A 142 6.29 13.41 0.20
N GLU A 143 7.24 14.31 0.48
CA GLU A 143 8.24 14.20 1.55
C GLU A 143 7.83 14.95 2.82
N LEU A 144 6.63 15.55 2.86
CA LEU A 144 6.16 16.34 4.00
C LEU A 144 7.15 17.44 4.42
N ARG A 145 7.75 18.14 3.45
CA ARG A 145 8.63 19.30 3.75
C ARG A 145 7.85 20.38 4.52
N PRO A 146 8.54 21.29 5.23
CA PRO A 146 7.89 22.48 5.80
C PRO A 146 7.03 23.18 4.73
N ASP A 147 5.82 23.59 5.09
CA ASP A 147 4.81 24.20 4.19
C ASP A 147 4.29 23.28 3.06
N SER A 148 4.38 21.96 3.24
CA SER A 148 3.77 20.98 2.34
C SER A 148 2.28 21.18 2.14
N GLY A 149 1.59 21.70 3.15
CA GLY A 149 0.14 21.93 3.11
C GLY A 149 -0.66 20.64 3.01
N VAL A 150 -0.07 19.47 3.31
CA VAL A 150 -0.79 18.20 3.34
C VAL A 150 -1.72 18.18 4.55
N ASN A 151 -2.95 17.71 4.36
CA ASN A 151 -3.92 17.58 5.43
C ASN A 151 -3.39 16.67 6.54
N ARG A 152 -3.39 17.17 7.78
CA ARG A 152 -2.81 16.48 8.94
C ARG A 152 -3.47 15.13 9.20
N THR A 153 -4.80 15.04 9.05
CA THR A 153 -5.53 13.78 9.26
C THR A 153 -5.12 12.73 8.23
N ILE A 154 -4.93 13.11 6.96
CA ILE A 154 -4.41 12.19 5.94
C ILE A 154 -3.01 11.67 6.32
N ILE A 155 -2.12 12.53 6.84
CA ILE A 155 -0.78 12.11 7.29
C ILE A 155 -0.90 11.07 8.41
N GLU A 156 -1.72 11.35 9.42
CA GLU A 156 -1.92 10.47 10.56
C GLU A 156 -2.55 9.13 10.14
N LYS A 157 -3.55 9.15 9.27
CA LYS A 157 -4.27 7.94 8.81
C LYS A 157 -3.45 7.07 7.87
N LEU A 158 -2.64 7.66 6.99
CA LEU A 158 -1.79 6.94 6.05
C LEU A 158 -0.34 6.76 6.55
N SER A 159 -0.11 6.99 7.84
CA SER A 159 1.20 6.81 8.46
C SER A 159 1.59 5.32 8.46
N PRO A 160 2.85 4.97 8.15
CA PRO A 160 3.34 3.61 8.30
C PRO A 160 3.58 3.21 9.77
N THR A 161 3.46 4.15 10.72
CA THR A 161 3.65 3.89 12.14
C THR A 161 2.62 2.88 12.67
N SER A 162 3.09 1.91 13.45
CA SER A 162 2.21 0.96 14.13
C SER A 162 1.22 1.68 15.07
N PRO A 163 -0.06 1.25 15.11
CA PRO A 163 -1.01 1.74 16.10
C PRO A 163 -0.50 1.53 17.53
N SER A 164 -0.85 2.43 18.44
CA SER A 164 -0.45 2.32 19.84
C SER A 164 -0.96 1.01 20.47
N GLY A 165 -0.23 0.50 21.46
CA GLY A 165 -0.66 -0.66 22.25
C GLY A 165 -2.06 -0.48 22.84
N GLU A 166 -2.36 0.73 23.31
CA GLU A 166 -3.69 1.11 23.79
C GLU A 166 -4.78 1.00 22.72
N ALA A 167 -4.54 1.51 21.50
CA ALA A 167 -5.51 1.42 20.40
C ALA A 167 -5.74 -0.03 19.98
N ARG A 168 -4.68 -0.86 19.92
CA ARG A 168 -4.78 -2.30 19.64
C ARG A 168 -5.57 -3.03 20.71
N LEU A 169 -5.28 -2.77 21.98
CA LEU A 169 -5.99 -3.35 23.12
C LEU A 169 -7.48 -2.98 23.11
N LYS A 170 -7.77 -1.70 22.93
CA LYS A 170 -9.15 -1.20 22.86
C LYS A 170 -9.94 -1.92 21.78
N MET A 171 -9.37 -2.03 20.58
CA MET A 171 -10.01 -2.75 19.47
C MET A 171 -10.22 -4.24 19.77
N LEU A 172 -9.27 -4.93 20.41
CA LEU A 172 -9.44 -6.33 20.83
C LEU A 172 -10.58 -6.48 21.83
N LYS A 173 -10.68 -5.58 22.82
CA LYS A 173 -11.77 -5.57 23.81
C LYS A 173 -13.14 -5.35 23.14
N GLU A 174 -13.21 -4.40 22.20
CA GLU A 174 -14.43 -4.14 21.42
C GLU A 174 -14.85 -5.37 20.61
N ILE A 175 -13.92 -6.07 19.97
CA ILE A 175 -14.20 -7.31 19.23
C ILE A 175 -14.66 -8.42 20.17
N ALA A 176 -13.98 -8.62 21.31
CA ALA A 176 -14.38 -9.62 22.30
C ALA A 176 -15.81 -9.35 22.81
N GLN A 177 -16.15 -8.09 23.06
CA GLN A 177 -17.50 -7.68 23.45
C GLN A 177 -18.53 -7.91 22.32
N GLU A 178 -18.22 -7.51 21.09
CA GLU A 178 -19.08 -7.67 19.91
C GLU A 178 -19.47 -9.15 19.67
N TYR A 179 -18.54 -10.07 19.91
CA TYR A 179 -18.74 -11.52 19.75
C TYR A 179 -19.05 -12.25 21.05
N SER A 180 -19.32 -11.54 22.17
CA SER A 180 -19.66 -12.11 23.48
C SER A 180 -18.64 -13.13 24.01
N LEU A 181 -17.35 -12.87 23.79
CA LEU A 181 -16.26 -13.71 24.25
C LEU A 181 -15.82 -13.33 25.67
N LYS A 182 -15.70 -14.34 26.55
CA LYS A 182 -15.05 -14.19 27.85
C LYS A 182 -13.54 -14.29 27.68
N TRP A 183 -12.91 -13.18 27.29
CA TRP A 183 -11.47 -13.07 27.12
C TRP A 183 -10.84 -12.28 28.27
N ASP A 184 -9.77 -12.82 28.85
CA ASP A 184 -8.93 -12.12 29.84
C ASP A 184 -7.84 -11.33 29.12
N SER A 185 -7.93 -10.01 29.15
CA SER A 185 -6.98 -9.14 28.45
C SER A 185 -5.64 -8.96 29.17
N SER A 186 -5.50 -9.45 30.41
CA SER A 186 -4.34 -9.17 31.27
C SER A 186 -3.00 -9.54 30.63
N ALA A 187 -2.91 -10.69 29.95
CA ALA A 187 -1.69 -11.15 29.30
C ALA A 187 -1.30 -10.27 28.09
N THR A 188 -2.30 -9.90 27.28
CA THR A 188 -2.11 -9.00 26.14
C THR A 188 -1.78 -7.56 26.59
N GLU A 189 -2.39 -7.08 27.67
CA GLU A 189 -2.08 -5.79 28.28
C GLU A 189 -0.64 -5.72 28.77
N ALA A 190 -0.20 -6.73 29.52
CA ALA A 190 1.16 -6.80 30.03
C ALA A 190 2.20 -6.82 28.90
N GLU A 191 1.89 -7.45 27.76
CA GLU A 191 2.78 -7.47 26.61
C GLU A 191 2.82 -6.14 25.86
N PHE A 192 1.68 -5.45 25.69
CA PHE A 192 1.68 -4.12 25.08
C PHE A 192 2.35 -3.05 25.96
N MET A 193 2.41 -3.26 27.29
CA MET A 193 3.09 -2.38 28.23
C MET A 193 4.59 -2.67 28.37
N LYS A 194 5.08 -3.82 27.89
CA LYS A 194 6.52 -4.03 27.79
C LYS A 194 7.06 -3.09 26.72
N SER A 195 7.82 -2.07 27.13
CA SER A 195 8.66 -1.34 26.18
C SER A 195 9.56 -2.35 25.51
N HIS A 196 9.53 -2.42 24.18
CA HIS A 196 10.62 -3.05 23.48
C HIS A 196 11.88 -2.27 23.86
N GLU A 197 12.72 -2.85 24.72
CA GLU A 197 14.11 -2.44 24.85
C GLU A 197 14.64 -2.30 23.43
N ASP A 198 15.03 -1.08 23.08
CA ASP A 198 15.60 -0.78 21.78
C ASP A 198 16.87 -1.63 21.66
N LEU A 199 16.78 -2.78 20.98
CA LEU A 199 17.92 -3.69 20.76
C LEU A 199 19.00 -3.04 19.87
N LEU A 200 18.80 -1.79 19.45
CA LEU A 200 19.77 -0.93 18.78
C LEU A 200 20.32 0.18 19.71
N GLY A 201 20.05 0.11 21.02
CA GLY A 201 20.61 0.96 22.05
C GLY A 201 22.11 0.72 22.24
N GLY A 202 22.92 1.36 21.40
CA GLY A 202 24.37 1.40 21.54
C GLY A 202 24.76 1.82 22.95
N ALA A 203 25.57 0.98 23.60
CA ALA A 203 26.03 1.09 24.98
C ALA A 203 26.41 2.52 25.39
N LYS A 204 25.66 3.10 26.33
CA LYS A 204 26.11 4.24 27.14
C LYS A 204 25.56 4.12 28.56
N GLN A 205 26.38 3.61 29.48
CA GLN A 205 26.91 4.34 30.63
C GLN A 205 27.52 3.35 31.63
N ILE A 206 28.85 3.24 31.62
CA ILE A 206 29.58 2.78 32.81
C ILE A 206 29.63 3.99 33.75
N HIS A 207 28.91 3.83 34.85
CA HIS A 207 28.93 4.67 36.05
C HIS A 207 30.38 4.82 36.54
N ARG A 208 30.95 6.03 36.48
CA ARG A 208 32.14 6.40 37.27
C ARG A 208 31.67 7.22 38.45
N GLN A 209 31.90 6.71 39.65
CA GLN A 209 31.74 7.43 40.90
C GLN A 209 33.09 7.46 41.61
N ASP A 210 33.40 8.64 42.15
CA ASP A 210 34.69 9.11 42.63
C ASP A 210 35.26 8.36 43.85
N GLY A 211 36.59 8.38 43.94
CA GLY A 211 37.36 8.12 45.17
C GLY A 211 38.63 8.98 45.16
N ILE A 212 38.68 9.95 46.08
CA ILE A 212 39.78 10.89 46.33
C ILE A 212 40.84 10.21 47.20
N SER A 213 42.14 10.53 46.98
CA SER A 213 43.10 11.03 48.00
C SER A 213 44.59 10.86 47.60
N GLU A 214 45.33 11.97 47.70
CA GLU A 214 46.77 12.18 48.07
C GLU A 214 47.90 11.39 47.37
N SER A 215 49.10 11.90 47.09
CA SER A 215 49.87 13.08 47.54
C SER A 215 51.08 13.33 46.58
N ARG A 216 51.62 14.56 46.56
CA ARG A 216 52.86 15.05 45.87
C ARG A 216 54.10 14.61 46.72
N PRO A 217 55.39 14.53 46.25
CA PRO A 217 56.00 15.61 45.45
C PRO A 217 57.26 15.43 44.56
N SER A 218 57.48 16.50 43.79
CA SER A 218 58.76 17.16 43.39
C SER A 218 59.58 16.71 42.16
N GLN A 219 59.83 17.75 41.34
CA GLN A 219 61.12 18.20 40.77
C GLN A 219 61.56 17.83 39.34
N GLN A 220 61.96 18.92 38.64
CA GLN A 220 62.92 19.04 37.53
C GLN A 220 62.46 18.46 36.18
N GLY A 221 62.62 19.08 35.01
CA GLY A 221 63.56 20.09 34.53
C GLY A 221 63.99 19.65 33.11
N TYR A 222 64.26 20.59 32.20
CA TYR A 222 64.85 20.44 30.85
C TYR A 222 63.96 20.16 29.61
N SER A 223 63.73 21.27 28.89
CA SER A 223 63.99 21.60 27.47
C SER A 223 64.39 20.55 26.42
N GLN A 224 63.85 20.80 25.21
CA GLN A 224 64.41 20.58 23.85
C GLN A 224 64.61 19.11 23.42
N SER A 225 64.47 18.69 22.16
CA SER A 225 64.25 19.31 20.85
C SER A 225 63.95 18.18 19.85
N SER A 226 63.34 18.56 18.73
CA SER A 226 63.30 17.88 17.43
C SER A 226 64.53 17.03 17.07
N VAL A 227 64.34 15.91 16.35
CA VAL A 227 64.76 15.71 14.93
C VAL A 227 64.52 14.23 14.51
N SER A 228 63.72 14.08 13.44
CA SER A 228 63.80 13.18 12.28
C SER A 228 64.25 11.71 12.35
N ARG A 229 63.49 10.94 11.53
CA ARG A 229 63.88 9.96 10.50
C ARG A 229 63.75 8.46 10.78
N GLU A 230 63.16 7.84 9.76
CA GLU A 230 63.41 6.50 9.23
C GLU A 230 62.66 5.32 9.87
N ALA A 231 61.61 4.93 9.14
CA ALA A 231 61.04 3.61 9.10
C ALA A 231 61.98 2.67 8.31
N GLU A 232 62.28 1.51 8.88
CA GLU A 232 62.14 0.17 8.27
C GLU A 232 62.98 -0.87 9.04
N SER A 233 62.33 -1.89 9.60
CA SER A 233 62.70 -3.30 9.37
C SER A 233 61.74 -4.26 10.09
N LEU A 234 61.36 -5.27 9.31
CA LEU A 234 60.42 -6.40 9.51
C LEU A 234 61.03 -7.48 10.47
N PRO A 235 60.47 -8.70 10.73
CA PRO A 235 59.33 -9.38 10.08
C PRO A 235 58.40 -10.28 10.95
N ALA A 236 57.28 -10.64 10.30
CA ALA A 236 56.58 -11.94 10.23
C ALA A 236 56.16 -12.70 11.50
N ASP A 237 54.83 -12.71 11.76
CA ASP A 237 54.02 -13.90 11.46
C ASP A 237 52.52 -13.53 11.33
N ALA A 238 51.96 -13.59 10.11
CA ALA A 238 50.52 -13.74 9.80
C ALA A 238 50.25 -13.52 8.30
N THR A 239 50.33 -14.57 7.49
CA THR A 239 49.70 -14.64 6.14
C THR A 239 49.66 -16.13 5.72
N GLN A 240 48.67 -16.73 5.04
CA GLN A 240 47.63 -16.33 4.09
C GLN A 240 46.52 -17.41 4.06
N ARG A 241 45.27 -17.06 3.69
CA ARG A 241 44.79 -17.43 2.34
C ARG A 241 43.57 -16.64 1.77
N PHE A 242 43.87 -15.73 0.84
CA PHE A 242 43.24 -15.40 -0.48
C PHE A 242 41.83 -14.76 -0.51
N GLN A 243 41.75 -13.47 -0.92
CA GLN A 243 41.37 -12.95 -2.27
C GLN A 243 39.89 -13.22 -2.65
N LYS A 244 39.08 -12.32 -3.20
CA LYS A 244 39.12 -10.92 -3.67
C LYS A 244 37.70 -10.69 -4.20
N LEU A 245 37.05 -9.54 -3.95
CA LEU A 245 36.00 -8.89 -4.77
C LEU A 245 35.04 -8.11 -3.87
N GLN A 246 35.05 -6.77 -3.96
CA GLN A 246 33.86 -5.93 -4.12
C GLN A 246 34.25 -4.44 -4.10
N ALA A 247 34.03 -3.76 -5.22
CA ALA A 247 33.93 -2.31 -5.27
C ALA A 247 33.01 -1.88 -6.43
N GLN A 248 31.96 -1.16 -6.05
CA GLN A 248 31.34 0.01 -6.71
C GLN A 248 30.33 -0.15 -7.88
N ASN A 249 29.08 0.13 -7.51
CA ASN A 249 27.98 0.95 -8.09
C ASN A 249 27.59 0.98 -9.59
N PRO A 250 26.29 1.23 -9.90
CA PRO A 250 25.67 0.98 -11.21
C PRO A 250 25.37 2.25 -12.04
N VAL A 251 25.39 2.14 -13.37
CA VAL A 251 24.81 3.13 -14.31
C VAL A 251 24.08 2.45 -15.48
N SER A 252 22.85 2.91 -15.68
CA SER A 252 21.97 2.99 -16.86
C SER A 252 21.93 1.94 -17.98
N LYS A 253 20.68 1.59 -18.29
CA LYS A 253 20.13 0.99 -19.52
C LYS A 253 20.55 1.76 -20.78
N ASN A 254 20.85 1.02 -21.85
CA ASN A 254 20.37 1.31 -23.20
C ASN A 254 20.40 0.02 -24.06
N MET A 255 19.28 -0.24 -24.73
CA MET A 255 19.15 -1.22 -25.82
C MET A 255 19.77 -0.65 -27.10
N PRO A 256 20.24 -1.51 -28.01
CA PRO A 256 19.71 -1.40 -29.37
C PRO A 256 19.37 -2.75 -30.01
N SER A 257 18.59 -2.60 -31.07
CA SER A 257 17.86 -3.60 -31.83
C SER A 257 18.72 -4.32 -32.90
N SER A 258 18.24 -5.52 -33.27
CA SER A 258 18.18 -6.08 -34.64
C SER A 258 19.22 -7.11 -35.13
N LYS A 259 18.64 -8.06 -35.89
CA LYS A 259 19.16 -8.94 -36.97
C LYS A 259 19.68 -10.36 -36.64
N LEU A 260 18.81 -11.32 -37.00
CA LEU A 260 19.02 -12.42 -37.97
C LEU A 260 20.41 -13.09 -38.00
N THR A 261 20.47 -14.39 -37.68
CA THR A 261 20.84 -15.48 -38.61
C THR A 261 20.77 -16.87 -37.95
N SER A 262 20.76 -17.87 -38.82
CA SER A 262 20.43 -19.28 -38.72
C SER A 262 21.31 -20.19 -37.86
N ALA A 263 20.63 -21.22 -37.33
CA ALA A 263 21.00 -22.63 -37.25
C ALA A 263 22.27 -23.07 -36.46
N SER A 264 21.96 -23.91 -35.47
CA SER A 264 22.53 -25.25 -35.23
C SER A 264 23.21 -25.41 -33.87
N GLN A 265 22.53 -26.16 -32.98
CA GLN A 265 23.04 -27.18 -32.06
C GLN A 265 22.12 -27.28 -30.83
N ALA A 266 21.38 -28.40 -30.72
CA ALA A 266 20.71 -28.81 -29.49
C ALA A 266 21.72 -29.44 -28.52
N PRO A 267 21.52 -29.29 -27.20
CA PRO A 267 21.06 -30.43 -26.39
C PRO A 267 20.14 -29.99 -25.21
N PRO A 268 19.75 -30.90 -24.29
CA PRO A 268 18.62 -31.82 -24.33
C PRO A 268 17.38 -31.34 -23.51
N ASP A 269 16.29 -32.12 -23.56
CA ASP A 269 15.11 -32.10 -22.66
C ASP A 269 14.05 -30.98 -22.78
N THR A 270 13.55 -30.71 -23.99
CA THR A 270 12.32 -29.87 -24.20
C THR A 270 11.07 -30.65 -24.67
N ARG A 271 11.18 -31.96 -24.97
CA ARG A 271 10.07 -32.75 -25.52
C ARG A 271 9.04 -33.23 -24.48
N ARG A 272 9.46 -33.50 -23.24
CA ARG A 272 8.55 -33.90 -22.15
C ARG A 272 7.71 -32.73 -21.64
N ASP A 273 8.27 -31.53 -21.64
CA ASP A 273 7.61 -30.35 -21.09
C ASP A 273 6.56 -29.78 -22.06
N GLN A 274 6.82 -29.82 -23.38
CA GLN A 274 5.83 -29.39 -24.39
C GLN A 274 4.61 -30.32 -24.47
N THR A 275 4.77 -31.61 -24.18
CA THR A 275 3.67 -32.59 -24.21
C THR A 275 2.72 -32.38 -23.03
N ASP A 276 3.26 -32.12 -21.83
CA ASP A 276 2.47 -31.81 -20.62
C ASP A 276 1.73 -30.47 -20.76
N VAL A 277 2.37 -29.44 -21.33
CA VAL A 277 1.70 -28.15 -21.58
C VAL A 277 0.54 -28.28 -22.59
N MET A 278 0.72 -29.05 -23.67
CA MET A 278 -0.34 -29.27 -24.67
C MET A 278 -1.48 -30.15 -24.12
N GLU A 279 -1.17 -31.10 -23.25
CA GLU A 279 -2.16 -31.95 -22.60
C GLU A 279 -3.00 -31.15 -21.59
N ARG A 280 -2.37 -30.27 -20.80
CA ARG A 280 -3.08 -29.31 -19.92
C ARG A 280 -3.96 -28.35 -20.71
N ALA A 281 -3.49 -27.86 -21.86
CA ALA A 281 -4.29 -26.99 -22.72
C ALA A 281 -5.53 -27.71 -23.28
N ARG A 282 -5.40 -28.99 -23.68
CA ARG A 282 -6.53 -29.82 -24.11
C ARG A 282 -7.49 -30.14 -22.98
N ALA A 283 -6.98 -30.44 -21.79
CA ALA A 283 -7.81 -30.67 -20.61
C ALA A 283 -8.61 -29.41 -20.21
N ALA A 284 -7.99 -28.23 -20.33
CA ALA A 284 -8.66 -26.95 -20.10
C ALA A 284 -9.77 -26.68 -21.12
N LEU A 285 -9.53 -26.94 -22.42
CA LEU A 285 -10.54 -26.83 -23.47
C LEU A 285 -11.72 -27.79 -23.22
N ALA A 286 -11.45 -29.06 -22.93
CA ALA A 286 -12.50 -30.03 -22.62
C ALA A 286 -13.30 -29.66 -21.36
N SER A 287 -12.66 -29.02 -20.37
CA SER A 287 -13.33 -28.51 -19.18
C SER A 287 -14.26 -27.32 -19.51
N ALA A 288 -13.80 -26.40 -20.36
CA ALA A 288 -14.60 -25.27 -20.81
C ALA A 288 -15.83 -25.72 -21.62
N ASP A 289 -15.69 -26.72 -22.49
CA ASP A 289 -16.82 -27.28 -23.25
C ASP A 289 -17.84 -27.97 -22.34
N ARG A 290 -17.38 -28.73 -21.34
CA ARG A 290 -18.28 -29.34 -20.33
C ARG A 290 -19.03 -28.28 -19.52
N ALA A 291 -18.35 -27.22 -19.09
CA ALA A 291 -18.98 -26.12 -18.38
C ALA A 291 -20.03 -25.41 -19.25
N THR A 292 -19.73 -25.20 -20.53
CA THR A 292 -20.67 -24.58 -21.48
C THR A 292 -21.87 -25.48 -21.75
N ALA A 293 -21.68 -26.79 -21.88
CA ALA A 293 -22.76 -27.75 -22.03
C ALA A 293 -23.67 -27.80 -20.79
N ALA A 294 -23.08 -27.80 -19.59
CA ALA A 294 -23.82 -27.75 -18.33
C ALA A 294 -24.62 -26.44 -18.19
N ALA A 295 -24.04 -25.30 -18.57
CA ALA A 295 -24.74 -24.02 -18.57
C ALA A 295 -25.93 -24.00 -19.54
N ARG A 296 -25.79 -24.62 -20.73
CA ARG A 296 -26.91 -24.76 -21.68
C ARG A 296 -28.00 -25.70 -21.16
N ALA A 297 -27.63 -26.82 -20.54
CA ALA A 297 -28.58 -27.73 -19.93
C ALA A 297 -29.36 -27.05 -18.78
N ALA A 298 -28.67 -26.27 -17.94
CA ALA A 298 -29.30 -25.48 -16.89
C ALA A 298 -30.26 -24.42 -17.47
N ALA A 299 -29.87 -23.73 -18.56
CA ALA A 299 -30.73 -22.77 -19.22
C ALA A 299 -32.00 -23.41 -19.82
N GLN A 300 -31.93 -24.66 -20.30
CA GLN A 300 -33.10 -25.39 -20.78
C GLN A 300 -34.07 -25.76 -19.66
N LEU A 301 -33.57 -26.12 -18.47
CA LEU A 301 -34.42 -26.42 -17.31
C LEU A 301 -35.22 -25.18 -16.85
N VAL A 302 -34.66 -23.98 -16.98
CA VAL A 302 -35.35 -22.73 -16.65
C VAL A 302 -36.51 -22.45 -17.62
N ASN A 303 -36.36 -22.81 -18.91
CA ASN A 303 -37.42 -22.62 -19.91
C ASN A 303 -38.56 -23.66 -19.85
N VAL A 304 -38.37 -24.79 -19.15
CA VAL A 304 -39.44 -25.80 -18.95
C VAL A 304 -40.39 -25.41 -17.80
N SER A 305 -39.96 -24.52 -16.89
CA SER A 305 -40.73 -24.17 -15.69
C SER A 305 -41.83 -23.10 -15.88
N TYR A 306 -42.00 -22.54 -17.08
CA TYR A 306 -42.96 -21.44 -17.34
C TYR A 306 -44.03 -21.75 -18.42
N GLY A 307 -44.31 -23.03 -18.67
CA GLY A 307 -45.25 -23.44 -19.72
C GLY A 307 -46.33 -24.42 -19.27
N ALA A 308 -47.26 -24.00 -18.41
CA ALA A 308 -48.56 -24.67 -18.27
C ALA A 308 -49.66 -23.69 -17.86
N PRO A 309 -50.65 -23.39 -18.73
CA PRO A 309 -51.84 -22.63 -18.33
C PRO A 309 -52.91 -23.58 -17.75
N THR A 310 -53.41 -23.27 -16.56
CA THR A 310 -54.60 -23.90 -15.95
C THR A 310 -55.88 -23.31 -16.55
N PRO A 311 -56.97 -24.10 -16.74
CA PRO A 311 -58.20 -23.62 -17.36
C PRO A 311 -59.06 -22.85 -16.34
N THR A 312 -59.54 -21.68 -16.75
CA THR A 312 -60.42 -20.81 -15.96
C THR A 312 -61.88 -21.23 -16.13
N VAL A 313 -62.56 -21.51 -15.02
CA VAL A 313 -64.00 -21.80 -14.93
C VAL A 313 -64.78 -20.50 -15.11
N ALA A 314 -65.66 -20.43 -16.11
CA ALA A 314 -66.59 -19.31 -16.34
C ALA A 314 -67.87 -19.54 -15.53
N ALA A 315 -68.16 -18.62 -14.60
CA ALA A 315 -69.40 -18.58 -13.84
C ALA A 315 -70.47 -17.74 -14.57
N GLU A 316 -71.70 -18.27 -14.56
CA GLU A 316 -72.91 -17.78 -15.20
C GLU A 316 -73.35 -16.38 -14.69
N GLY A 317 -73.61 -15.47 -15.62
CA GLY A 317 -74.35 -14.23 -15.38
C GLY A 317 -75.83 -14.40 -15.71
N LYS A 318 -76.68 -14.44 -14.67
CA LYS A 318 -78.14 -14.47 -14.77
C LYS A 318 -78.71 -13.21 -15.44
N SER A 319 -79.61 -13.46 -16.39
CA SER A 319 -80.52 -12.49 -16.99
C SER A 319 -81.61 -12.08 -16.01
N LEU A 320 -81.88 -10.78 -15.87
CA LEU A 320 -83.09 -10.25 -15.26
C LEU A 320 -83.68 -9.22 -16.21
N ASN A 321 -84.89 -9.51 -16.71
CA ASN A 321 -85.71 -8.55 -17.43
C ASN A 321 -87.20 -8.82 -17.13
N LEU A 322 -87.90 -7.72 -16.83
CA LEU A 322 -89.36 -7.50 -16.73
C LEU A 322 -90.09 -8.21 -15.57
N THR A 323 -90.89 -7.54 -14.73
CA THR A 323 -91.98 -6.59 -15.04
C THR A 323 -92.27 -5.69 -13.83
#